data_AF-K8GH64-F1
#
_entry.id   AF-K8GH64-F1
#
_cell.length_a   1.000
_cell.length_b   1.000
_cell.length_c   1.000
_cell.angle_alpha   90.00
_cell.angle_beta   90.00
_cell.angle_gamma   90.00
#
_symmetry.space_group_name_H-M   'P 1'
#
loop_
_entity.id
_entity.type
_entity.pdbx_description
1 polymer ?
#
loop_
_entity_poly.entity_id
_entity_poly.type
_entity_poly.pdbx_seq_one_letter_code
_entity_poly.pdbx_strand_id
1 'polypeptide(L)'
;MTYMITNQCIECHRCESICPTGAITRYEHQTQISSERCNDCVGHYAVPQCWAACPTQGGCVPDLAILPRSISIQRSDDYWEKWFTTYNALVSRLKANSQSDYWQRWFERYSQALSRQLHTSTLVGVHS
;
A
#
# COMPACT_ATOMS: atom_id res chain seq x y z
N MET A 1 -7.25 -17.42 8.26
CA MET A 1 -7.05 -16.13 8.95
C MET A 1 -7.76 -15.06 8.16
N THR A 2 -9.03 -14.78 8.46
CA THR A 2 -9.84 -13.80 7.72
C THR A 2 -9.23 -12.40 7.78
N TYR A 3 -9.50 -11.57 6.76
CA TYR A 3 -9.09 -10.17 6.69
C TYR A 3 -10.26 -9.24 7.03
N MET A 4 -9.96 -8.06 7.58
CA MET A 4 -10.94 -7.00 7.87
C MET A 4 -10.54 -5.67 7.26
N ILE A 5 -11.53 -4.83 6.96
CA ILE A 5 -11.32 -3.44 6.54
C ILE A 5 -11.25 -2.55 7.78
N THR A 6 -10.29 -1.63 7.83
CA THR A 6 -10.12 -0.69 8.94
C THR A 6 -10.57 0.72 8.55
N ASN A 7 -10.54 1.64 9.53
CA ASN A 7 -10.76 3.07 9.30
C ASN A 7 -9.66 3.75 8.46
N GLN A 8 -8.56 3.05 8.13
CA GLN A 8 -7.53 3.55 7.22
C GLN A 8 -7.85 3.26 5.74
N CYS A 9 -9.02 2.68 5.47
CA CYS A 9 -9.55 2.54 4.13
C CYS A 9 -9.94 3.91 3.57
N ILE A 10 -9.39 4.25 2.42
CA ILE A 10 -9.70 5.49 1.69
C ILE A 10 -10.74 5.27 0.58
N GLU A 11 -11.46 4.15 0.61
CA GLU A 11 -12.45 3.80 -0.40
C GLU A 11 -11.88 3.88 -1.83
N CYS A 12 -10.65 3.38 -2.06
CA CYS A 12 -10.05 3.40 -3.41
C CYS A 12 -10.56 2.29 -4.35
N HIS A 13 -11.39 1.38 -3.82
CA HIS A 13 -12.12 0.35 -4.58
C HIS A 13 -11.27 -0.75 -5.23
N ARG A 14 -9.96 -0.69 -5.10
CA ARG A 14 -9.02 -1.62 -5.73
C ARG A 14 -9.09 -3.05 -5.18
N CYS A 15 -9.41 -3.23 -3.90
CA CYS A 15 -9.48 -4.55 -3.28
C CYS A 15 -10.70 -5.38 -3.74
N GLU A 16 -11.77 -4.72 -4.17
CA GLU A 16 -13.02 -5.36 -4.59
C GLU A 16 -12.85 -6.13 -5.90
N SER A 17 -12.21 -5.53 -6.90
CA SER A 17 -12.04 -6.12 -8.23
C SER A 17 -11.06 -7.29 -8.28
N ILE A 18 -10.17 -7.39 -7.30
CA ILE A 18 -9.12 -8.43 -7.26
C ILE A 18 -9.47 -9.59 -6.32
N CYS A 19 -10.56 -9.49 -5.57
CA CYS A 19 -10.98 -10.54 -4.64
C CYS A 19 -11.55 -11.73 -5.42
N PRO A 20 -10.92 -12.93 -5.39
CA PRO A 20 -11.34 -14.04 -6.24
C PRO A 20 -12.69 -14.65 -5.84
N THR A 21 -13.10 -14.51 -4.58
CA THR A 21 -14.36 -15.08 -4.06
C THR A 21 -15.51 -14.08 -4.02
N GLY A 22 -15.25 -12.81 -4.37
CA GLY A 22 -16.21 -11.72 -4.23
C GLY A 22 -16.63 -11.49 -2.77
N ALA A 23 -15.72 -11.70 -1.82
CA ALA A 23 -15.98 -11.53 -0.39
C ALA A 23 -16.08 -10.07 0.05
N ILE A 24 -15.61 -9.12 -0.78
CA ILE A 24 -15.59 -7.69 -0.45
C ILE A 24 -16.84 -7.03 -1.02
N THR A 25 -17.62 -6.39 -0.17
CA THR A 25 -18.84 -5.67 -0.55
C THR A 25 -18.82 -4.25 0.01
N ARG A 26 -19.67 -3.39 -0.56
CA ARG A 26 -19.88 -2.03 -0.07
C ARG A 26 -21.29 -1.78 0.39
N TYR A 27 -21.39 -1.01 1.45
CA TYR A 27 -22.64 -0.53 2.01
C TYR A 27 -22.44 0.89 2.54
N GLU A 28 -23.21 1.86 2.04
CA GLU A 28 -23.25 3.25 2.55
C GLU A 28 -21.88 3.86 2.94
N HIS A 29 -20.92 3.88 2.01
CA HIS A 29 -19.55 4.39 2.23
C HIS A 29 -18.68 3.57 3.19
N GLN A 30 -19.06 2.32 3.45
CA GLN A 30 -18.23 1.38 4.19
C GLN A 30 -17.96 0.17 3.32
N THR A 31 -16.67 -0.19 3.23
CA THR A 31 -16.25 -1.44 2.58
C THR A 31 -16.11 -2.49 3.66
N GLN A 32 -16.69 -3.67 3.45
CA GLN A 32 -16.64 -4.78 4.40
C GLN A 32 -16.20 -6.07 3.69
N ILE A 33 -15.54 -6.94 4.44
CA ILE A 33 -15.20 -8.30 4.00
C ILE A 33 -16.15 -9.28 4.70
N SER A 34 -16.87 -10.08 3.91
CA SER A 34 -17.65 -11.20 4.42
C SER A 34 -16.71 -12.30 4.89
N SER A 35 -16.75 -12.61 6.19
CA SER A 35 -15.93 -13.66 6.81
C SER A 35 -16.24 -15.05 6.26
N GLU A 36 -17.50 -15.30 5.89
CA GLU A 36 -17.96 -16.57 5.33
C GLU A 36 -17.43 -16.83 3.91
N ARG A 37 -17.16 -15.76 3.15
CA ARG A 37 -16.71 -15.86 1.75
C ARG A 37 -15.20 -15.66 1.60
N CYS A 38 -14.54 -15.08 2.60
CA CYS A 38 -13.10 -14.85 2.58
C CYS A 38 -12.37 -16.18 2.84
N ASN A 39 -11.56 -16.62 1.88
CA ASN A 39 -10.75 -17.83 1.96
C ASN A 39 -9.25 -17.53 1.94
N ASP A 40 -8.85 -16.32 2.32
CA ASP A 40 -7.46 -15.84 2.29
C ASP A 40 -6.79 -15.94 0.92
N CYS A 41 -7.59 -15.91 -0.15
CA CYS A 41 -7.16 -16.17 -1.53
C CYS A 41 -6.57 -17.57 -1.78
N VAL A 42 -6.73 -18.52 -0.85
CA VAL A 42 -6.25 -19.89 -0.99
C VAL A 42 -6.88 -20.54 -2.23
N GLY A 43 -6.06 -21.23 -3.02
CA GLY A 43 -6.47 -21.84 -4.29
C GLY A 43 -6.46 -20.88 -5.49
N HIS A 44 -6.23 -19.59 -5.28
CA HIS A 44 -6.11 -18.59 -6.36
C HIS A 44 -4.74 -17.90 -6.37
N TYR A 45 -4.26 -17.45 -5.21
CA TYR A 45 -3.00 -16.72 -5.07
C TYR A 45 -2.22 -17.17 -3.84
N ALA A 46 -0.89 -17.02 -3.88
CA ALA A 46 -0.03 -17.31 -2.74
C ALA A 46 -0.11 -16.25 -1.63
N VAL A 47 -0.57 -15.04 -1.97
CA VAL A 47 -0.70 -13.91 -1.05
C VAL A 47 -2.10 -13.28 -1.15
N PRO A 48 -2.67 -12.81 -0.04
CA PRO A 48 -3.97 -12.13 -0.04
C PRO A 48 -3.95 -10.84 -0.85
N GLN A 49 -4.72 -10.82 -1.94
CA GLN A 49 -4.68 -9.74 -2.93
C GLN A 49 -5.19 -8.41 -2.36
N CYS A 50 -6.24 -8.45 -1.53
CA CYS A 50 -6.83 -7.26 -0.92
C CYS A 50 -5.83 -6.49 -0.03
N TRP A 51 -4.93 -7.20 0.66
CA TRP A 51 -3.85 -6.59 1.43
C TRP A 51 -2.73 -6.08 0.53
N ALA A 52 -2.26 -6.91 -0.42
CA ALA A 52 -1.16 -6.57 -1.33
C ALA A 52 -1.45 -5.34 -2.21
N ALA A 53 -2.71 -5.13 -2.61
CA ALA A 53 -3.09 -4.00 -3.45
C ALA A 53 -3.57 -2.76 -2.67
N CYS A 54 -3.58 -2.81 -1.32
CA CYS A 54 -4.06 -1.71 -0.49
C CYS A 54 -3.05 -0.54 -0.51
N PRO A 55 -3.43 0.67 -0.99
CA PRO A 55 -2.50 1.79 -1.11
C PRO A 55 -2.09 2.38 0.24
N THR A 56 -2.91 2.21 1.28
CA THR A 56 -2.63 2.74 2.62
C THR A 56 -1.92 1.73 3.54
N GLN A 57 -1.71 0.49 3.07
CA GLN A 57 -1.18 -0.67 3.81
C GLN A 57 -1.99 -1.12 5.04
N GLY A 58 -2.69 -0.19 5.72
CA GLY A 58 -3.52 -0.46 6.89
C GLY A 58 -5.01 -0.56 6.61
N GLY A 59 -5.47 -0.27 5.38
CA GLY A 59 -6.90 -0.29 5.05
C GLY A 59 -7.53 -1.70 5.01
N CYS A 60 -6.74 -2.74 4.75
CA CYS A 60 -7.16 -4.15 4.78
C CYS A 60 -6.09 -4.92 5.54
N VAL A 61 -6.42 -5.54 6.67
CA VAL A 61 -5.45 -6.20 7.56
C VAL A 61 -5.94 -7.56 8.01
N PRO A 62 -5.04 -8.49 8.40
CA PRO A 62 -5.45 -9.75 9.03
C PRO A 62 -6.28 -9.47 10.29
N ASP A 63 -7.41 -10.16 10.43
CA ASP A 63 -8.21 -10.11 11.65
C ASP A 63 -7.54 -10.90 12.76
N LEU A 64 -6.80 -10.19 13.61
CA LEU A 64 -6.09 -10.75 14.75
C LEU A 64 -7.04 -11.21 15.87
N ALA A 65 -8.34 -10.84 15.84
CA ALA A 65 -9.31 -11.29 16.83
C ALA A 65 -9.66 -12.78 16.68
N ILE A 66 -9.45 -13.36 15.49
CA ILE A 66 -9.71 -14.78 15.19
C ILE A 66 -8.46 -15.64 15.45
N LEU A 67 -7.30 -15.04 15.72
CA LEU A 67 -6.12 -15.79 16.14
C LEU A 67 -6.28 -16.23 17.60
N PRO A 68 -6.17 -17.54 17.91
CA PRO A 68 -6.16 -17.97 19.29
C PRO A 68 -4.97 -17.29 19.99
N ARG A 69 -5.25 -16.59 21.10
CA ARG A 69 -4.26 -15.92 21.99
C ARG A 69 -3.16 -16.88 22.51
N SER A 70 -3.20 -18.16 22.16
CA SER A 70 -2.27 -19.22 22.54
C SER A 70 -1.24 -19.58 21.47
N ILE A 71 -1.27 -19.01 20.26
CA ILE A 71 -0.10 -19.11 19.36
C ILE A 71 0.93 -18.10 19.86
N SER A 72 1.65 -18.52 20.91
CA SER A 72 3.03 -18.09 21.10
C SER A 72 3.71 -18.21 19.74
N ILE A 73 4.22 -17.08 19.24
CA ILE A 73 4.97 -16.98 17.99
C ILE A 73 6.16 -17.94 18.13
N GLN A 74 5.97 -19.18 17.70
CA GLN A 74 7.04 -20.10 17.40
C GLN A 74 7.73 -19.50 16.19
N ARG A 75 8.76 -18.68 16.48
CA ARG A 75 9.83 -18.22 15.60
C ARG A 75 9.55 -18.56 14.13
N SER A 76 8.67 -17.81 13.48
CA SER A 76 8.59 -17.90 12.04
C SER A 76 9.90 -17.31 11.54
N ASP A 77 10.64 -18.09 10.76
CA ASP A 77 11.64 -17.56 9.84
C ASP A 77 10.92 -16.77 8.74
N ASP A 78 10.13 -15.77 9.14
CA ASP A 78 9.37 -14.94 8.25
C ASP A 78 10.37 -14.03 7.54
N TYR A 79 10.71 -14.46 6.34
CA TYR A 79 11.64 -13.81 5.43
C TYR A 79 11.36 -12.30 5.34
N TRP A 80 10.08 -11.93 5.34
CA TRP A 80 9.65 -10.53 5.24
C TRP A 80 10.10 -9.70 6.43
N GLU A 81 9.98 -10.21 7.66
CA GLU A 81 10.37 -9.45 8.85
C GLU A 81 11.90 -9.22 8.88
N LYS A 82 12.69 -10.25 8.51
CA LYS A 82 14.16 -10.12 8.38
C LYS A 82 14.55 -9.14 7.26
N TRP A 83 13.84 -9.20 6.14
CA TRP A 83 14.08 -8.30 5.02
C TRP A 83 13.72 -6.85 5.39
N PHE A 84 12.53 -6.62 5.95
CA PHE A 84 12.04 -5.29 6.32
C PHE A 84 12.91 -4.65 7.40
N THR A 85 13.31 -5.40 8.43
CA THR A 85 14.23 -4.89 9.47
C THR A 85 15.56 -4.46 8.87
N THR A 86 16.13 -5.26 7.96
CA THR A 86 17.38 -4.94 7.25
C THR A 86 17.21 -3.71 6.36
N TYR A 87 16.17 -3.68 5.53
CA TYR A 87 15.85 -2.57 4.64
C TYR A 87 15.66 -1.26 5.42
N ASN A 88 14.83 -1.26 6.46
CA ASN A 88 14.54 -0.08 7.27
C ASN A 88 15.79 0.46 7.98
N ALA A 89 16.68 -0.43 8.44
CA ALA A 89 17.96 -0.04 9.02
C ALA A 89 18.88 0.62 7.97
N LEU A 90 18.96 0.05 6.76
CA LEU A 90 19.74 0.62 5.65
C LEU A 90 19.19 1.98 5.21
N VAL A 91 17.87 2.11 5.05
CA VAL A 91 17.21 3.37 4.69
C VAL A 91 17.42 4.43 5.78
N SER A 92 17.32 4.06 7.05
CA SER A 92 17.60 4.98 8.16
C SER A 92 19.04 5.48 8.13
N ARG A 93 20.01 4.61 7.81
CA ARG A 93 21.42 5.00 7.64
C ARG A 93 21.64 5.90 6.43
N LEU A 94 21.01 5.58 5.29
CA LEU A 94 21.08 6.40 4.08
C LEU A 94 20.50 7.80 4.32
N LYS A 95 19.36 7.89 5.03
CA LYS A 95 18.74 9.16 5.40
C LYS A 95 19.57 9.94 6.43
N ALA A 96 20.16 9.26 7.41
CA ALA A 96 21.04 9.88 8.41
C ALA A 96 22.34 10.41 7.80
N ASN A 97 22.82 9.79 6.72
CA ASN A 97 24.00 10.21 5.97
C ASN A 97 23.63 10.88 4.64
N SER A 98 22.52 11.63 4.59
CA SER A 98 22.10 12.40 3.42
C SER A 98 23.00 13.64 3.24
N GLN A 99 24.28 13.41 2.97
CA GLN A 99 25.30 14.45 2.91
C GLN A 99 25.24 15.25 1.59
N SER A 100 24.38 14.86 0.65
CA SER A 100 24.31 15.48 -0.66
C SER A 100 22.90 15.97 -0.97
N ASP A 101 22.76 17.29 -1.02
CA ASP A 101 21.57 17.97 -1.55
C ASP A 101 21.40 17.78 -3.08
N TYR A 102 22.20 16.92 -3.71
CA TYR A 102 22.21 16.72 -5.15
C TYR A 102 20.80 16.44 -5.70
N TRP A 103 20.05 15.54 -5.05
CA TRP A 103 18.71 15.18 -5.48
C TRP A 103 17.70 16.31 -5.31
N GLN A 104 17.79 17.08 -4.22
CA GLN A 104 16.93 18.26 -4.01
C GLN A 104 17.21 19.32 -5.06
N ARG A 105 18.49 19.65 -5.30
CA ARG A 105 18.90 20.64 -6.30
C ARG A 105 18.53 20.20 -7.72
N TRP A 106 18.70 18.92 -8.04
CA TRP A 106 18.29 18.37 -9.32
C TRP A 106 16.77 18.47 -9.51
N PHE A 107 15.99 18.07 -8.49
CA PHE A 107 14.53 18.12 -8.55
C PHE A 107 14.00 19.55 -8.67
N GLU A 108 14.55 20.51 -7.91
CA GLU A 108 14.23 21.93 -8.02
C GLU A 108 14.51 22.48 -9.43
N ARG A 109 15.70 22.21 -10.00
CA ARG A 109 16.01 22.67 -11.36
C ARG A 109 15.08 22.05 -12.40
N TYR A 110 14.82 20.76 -12.29
CA TYR A 110 13.97 20.04 -13.24
C TYR A 110 12.52 20.53 -13.17
N SER A 111 11.95 20.63 -11.97
CA SER A 111 10.58 21.12 -11.75
C SER A 111 10.39 22.56 -12.25
N GLN A 112 11.39 23.43 -12.05
CA GLN A 112 11.37 24.78 -12.63
C GLN A 112 11.41 24.76 -14.16
N ALA A 113 12.25 23.92 -14.77
CA ALA A 113 12.32 23.78 -16.23
C ALA A 113 10.99 23.26 -16.81
N LEU A 114 10.39 22.26 -16.18
CA LEU A 114 9.09 21.71 -16.56
C LEU A 114 7.97 22.74 -16.42
N SER A 115 7.93 23.48 -15.31
CA SER A 115 6.96 24.57 -15.09
C SER A 115 7.06 25.63 -16.19
N ARG A 116 8.27 26.04 -16.56
CA ARG A 116 8.48 26.98 -17.68
C ARG A 116 7.92 26.44 -18.98
N GLN A 117 8.16 25.16 -19.30
CA GLN A 117 7.63 24.53 -20.50
C GLN A 117 6.10 24.48 -20.49
N LEU A 118 5.49 24.10 -19.37
CA LEU A 118 4.03 24.07 -19.23
C LEU A 118 3.40 25.46 -19.39
N HIS A 119 4.01 26.51 -18.81
CA HIS A 119 3.54 27.89 -18.96
C HIS A 119 3.71 28.42 -20.40
N THR A 120 4.79 28.07 -21.10
CA THR A 120 4.95 28.43 -22.52
C THR A 120 3.92 27.73 -23.41
N SER A 121 3.52 26.50 -23.09
CA SER A 121 2.45 25.79 -23.80
C SER A 121 1.08 26.47 -23.62
N THR A 122 0.83 27.09 -22.46
CA THR A 122 -0.41 27.85 -22.21
C THR A 122 -0.45 29.16 -22.98
N LEU A 123 0.70 29.81 -23.24
CA LEU A 123 0.76 31.06 -24.00
C LEU A 123 0.73 30.84 -25.53
N VAL A 124 1.22 29.70 -26.02
CA VAL A 124 1.15 29.35 -27.44
C VAL A 124 -0.22 28.76 -27.82
N GLY A 125 -0.95 28.15 -26.87
CA GLY A 125 -2.28 27.58 -27.10
C GLY A 125 -3.47 28.56 -27.09
N VAL A 126 -3.25 29.87 -26.97
CA VAL A 126 -4.31 30.90 -27.00
C VAL A 126 -4.36 31.66 -28.34
N HIS A 127 -3.44 31.35 -29.27
CA HIS A 127 -3.51 31.84 -30.64
C HIS A 127 -3.36 30.69 -31.65
N SER A 128 -4.43 29.90 -31.82
CA SER A 128 -4.99 29.38 -33.09
C SER A 128 -5.99 28.27 -32.81
#